data_AF-A0A068S6F4-F1
#
_entry.id   AF-A0A068S6F4-F1
#
_cell.length_a   1.000
_cell.length_b   1.000
_cell.length_c   1.000
_cell.angle_alpha   90.00
_cell.angle_beta   90.00
_cell.angle_gamma   90.00
#
_symmetry.space_group_name_H-M   'P 1'
#
loop_
_entity.id
_entity.type
_entity.pdbx_description
1 polymer ?
#
loop_
_entity_poly.entity_id
_entity_poly.type
_entity_poly.pdbx_seq_one_letter_code
_entity_poly.pdbx_strand_id
1 'polypeptide(L)'
;MPLFLAWDVEIYHLEKGRIVEEGSVQLLEQGPLRAALLVEKRISDTSRLRQIVVITAISRRIDFETEVDWNENRQFLKVEFAWDIMADKVTYETQYGTVQRPTHYNTSWDSAKFEVAGHKFADISEYGYGVALLNDCKYGYAAHNNVVRLSLIRSPKAPDSNCDIGHHVFKYAIYPHEGHFIQSDVVREGYNFNVPLLSKVIPQSKTANVAKALPQFRLEDAPNVVLDTMKRAEDSPDIIIRLYEAYGGHARARLVCSLPMKAIYRCNILEDEMEAVTTSVVSAAGDRTFSTNLRVLDDDIVEMQQEAEMRRQAEGVYLNVGPFQVVTLKISL
;
A
#
# COMPACT_ATOMS: atom_id res chain seq x y z
N MET A 1 27.30 18.30 -16.17
CA MET A 1 26.94 16.95 -16.66
C MET A 1 27.45 15.98 -15.61
N PRO A 2 26.62 15.04 -15.13
CA PRO A 2 27.01 14.17 -14.02
C PRO A 2 28.24 13.34 -14.37
N LEU A 3 29.07 13.07 -13.37
CA LEU A 3 30.27 12.26 -13.54
C LEU A 3 29.90 10.79 -13.81
N PHE A 4 28.92 10.26 -13.08
CA PHE A 4 28.40 8.91 -13.25
C PHE A 4 26.98 8.93 -13.81
N LEU A 5 26.83 8.88 -15.13
CA LEU A 5 25.54 9.11 -15.80
C LEU A 5 24.40 8.21 -15.33
N ALA A 6 24.61 6.92 -15.10
CA ALA A 6 23.55 6.03 -14.61
C ALA A 6 23.32 6.11 -13.09
N TRP A 7 24.18 6.75 -12.31
CA TRP A 7 24.02 6.82 -10.85
C TRP A 7 23.54 8.19 -10.39
N ASP A 8 24.10 9.25 -10.96
CA ASP A 8 23.89 10.60 -10.48
C ASP A 8 22.82 11.34 -11.28
N VAL A 9 21.99 12.06 -10.54
CA VAL A 9 21.18 13.17 -11.05
C VAL A 9 21.65 14.41 -10.30
N GLU A 10 21.82 15.51 -11.01
CA GLU A 10 22.41 16.73 -10.47
C GLU A 10 21.32 17.74 -10.14
N ILE A 11 21.50 18.56 -9.11
CA ILE A 11 20.47 19.51 -8.65
C ILE A 11 20.02 20.49 -9.75
N TYR A 12 20.92 20.85 -10.66
CA TYR A 12 20.66 21.76 -11.79
C TYR A 12 19.92 21.10 -12.96
N HIS A 13 19.49 19.83 -12.87
CA HIS A 13 18.82 19.13 -13.97
C HIS A 13 17.51 19.80 -14.41
N LEU A 14 16.85 20.55 -13.52
CA LEU A 14 15.60 21.26 -13.82
C LEU A 14 15.82 22.58 -14.61
N GLU A 15 17.04 23.15 -14.59
CA GLU A 15 17.32 24.44 -15.25
C GLU A 15 17.18 24.40 -16.77
N LYS A 16 17.26 23.21 -17.38
CA LYS A 16 17.14 22.99 -18.83
C LYS A 16 15.89 22.19 -19.22
N GLY A 17 14.87 22.20 -18.37
CA GLY A 17 13.61 21.52 -18.65
C GLY A 17 12.89 22.07 -19.88
N ARG A 18 12.27 21.18 -20.66
CA ARG A 18 11.33 21.52 -21.74
C ARG A 18 9.98 20.89 -21.40
N ILE A 19 8.91 21.68 -21.53
CA ILE A 19 7.55 21.17 -21.44
C ILE A 19 7.21 20.43 -22.74
N VAL A 20 6.66 19.22 -22.62
CA VAL A 20 6.16 18.46 -23.77
C VAL A 20 4.94 19.19 -24.34
N GLU A 21 4.96 19.43 -25.65
CA GLU A 21 3.90 20.18 -26.35
C GLU A 21 2.53 19.54 -26.18
N GLU A 22 1.49 20.36 -26.36
CA GLU A 22 0.11 19.90 -26.28
C GLU A 22 -0.17 18.77 -27.28
N GLY A 23 -0.93 17.79 -26.81
CA GLY A 23 -1.27 16.59 -27.57
C GLY A 23 -2.70 16.62 -28.10
N SER A 24 -3.07 15.57 -28.80
CA SER A 24 -4.48 15.30 -29.08
C SER A 24 -5.16 14.72 -27.84
N VAL A 25 -6.43 15.04 -27.64
CA VAL A 25 -7.28 14.44 -26.61
C VAL A 25 -8.53 13.88 -27.28
N GLN A 26 -8.84 12.62 -27.01
CA GLN A 26 -9.99 11.91 -27.56
C GLN A 26 -10.75 11.18 -26.47
N LEU A 27 -12.08 11.15 -26.56
CA LEU A 27 -12.89 10.34 -25.66
C LEU A 27 -12.82 8.88 -26.10
N LEU A 28 -12.31 8.00 -25.24
CA LEU A 28 -12.14 6.57 -25.53
C LEU A 28 -13.34 5.76 -25.03
N GLU A 29 -13.77 6.04 -23.79
CA GLU A 29 -14.88 5.31 -23.14
C GLU A 29 -15.83 6.30 -22.47
N GLN A 30 -17.14 6.07 -22.63
CA GLN A 30 -18.21 6.84 -21.98
C GLN A 30 -19.25 5.89 -21.38
N GLY A 31 -18.80 5.04 -20.45
CA GLY A 31 -19.67 4.11 -19.74
C GLY A 31 -20.17 4.67 -18.40
N PRO A 32 -21.21 4.08 -17.79
CA PRO A 32 -21.72 4.51 -16.49
C PRO A 32 -20.77 4.20 -15.32
N LEU A 33 -19.89 3.20 -15.47
CA LEU A 33 -18.94 2.77 -14.43
C LEU A 33 -17.52 3.32 -14.64
N ARG A 34 -17.16 3.63 -15.88
CA ARG A 34 -15.81 4.05 -16.28
C ARG A 34 -15.90 5.02 -17.45
N ALA A 35 -15.18 6.11 -17.34
CA ALA A 35 -14.93 7.03 -18.45
C ALA A 35 -13.41 7.17 -18.65
N ALA A 36 -12.99 7.27 -19.91
CA ALA A 36 -11.57 7.31 -20.25
C ALA A 36 -11.30 8.31 -21.38
N LEU A 37 -10.24 9.10 -21.21
CA LEU A 37 -9.70 10.00 -22.23
C LEU A 37 -8.35 9.48 -22.71
N LEU A 38 -8.19 9.38 -24.03
CA LEU A 38 -6.91 9.11 -24.67
C LEU A 38 -6.20 10.44 -24.96
N VAL A 39 -4.98 10.56 -24.46
CA VAL A 39 -4.09 11.71 -24.66
C VAL A 39 -2.84 11.22 -25.40
N GLU A 40 -2.56 11.77 -26.58
CA GLU A 40 -1.36 11.42 -27.35
C GLU A 40 -0.46 12.65 -27.52
N LYS A 41 0.78 12.56 -27.06
CA LYS A 41 1.77 13.63 -27.10
C LYS A 41 3.03 13.19 -27.84
N ARG A 42 3.63 14.12 -28.58
CA ARG A 42 4.96 13.95 -29.17
C ARG A 42 6.00 14.52 -28.23
N ILE A 43 6.88 13.68 -27.71
CA ILE A 43 7.99 14.13 -26.84
C ILE A 43 9.09 14.74 -27.70
N SER A 44 9.44 14.08 -28.79
CA SER A 44 10.48 14.49 -29.74
C SER A 44 10.21 13.92 -31.13
N ASP A 45 11.18 14.03 -32.04
CA ASP A 45 11.07 13.38 -33.34
C ASP A 45 11.04 11.85 -33.26
N THR A 46 11.63 11.27 -32.22
CA THR A 46 11.81 9.82 -32.06
C THR A 46 10.97 9.21 -30.95
N SER A 47 10.40 10.02 -30.05
CA SER A 47 9.68 9.53 -28.86
C SER A 47 8.25 10.05 -28.79
N ARG A 48 7.33 9.17 -28.36
CA ARG A 48 5.88 9.44 -28.27
C ARG A 48 5.33 8.94 -26.94
N LEU A 49 4.30 9.63 -26.45
CA LEU A 49 3.59 9.28 -25.24
C LEU A 49 2.11 9.10 -25.58
N ARG A 50 1.56 7.98 -25.15
CA ARG A 50 0.14 7.67 -25.21
C ARG A 50 -0.32 7.44 -23.78
N GLN A 51 -1.31 8.19 -23.33
CA GLN A 51 -1.79 8.13 -21.96
C GLN A 51 -3.30 8.03 -21.93
N ILE A 52 -3.83 7.10 -21.15
CA ILE A 52 -5.25 6.94 -20.91
C ILE A 52 -5.54 7.45 -19.50
N VAL A 53 -6.31 8.54 -19.42
CA VAL A 53 -6.79 9.11 -18.15
C VAL A 53 -8.14 8.49 -17.83
N VAL A 54 -8.23 7.76 -16.73
CA VAL A 54 -9.40 6.96 -16.36
C VAL A 54 -9.99 7.47 -15.05
N ILE A 55 -11.31 7.60 -15.04
CA ILE A 55 -12.10 7.79 -13.82
C ILE A 55 -13.13 6.67 -13.71
N THR A 56 -13.45 6.29 -12.47
CA THR A 56 -14.42 5.22 -12.19
C THR A 56 -15.49 5.70 -11.22
N ALA A 57 -16.67 5.07 -11.26
CA ALA A 57 -17.77 5.43 -10.38
C ALA A 57 -17.57 4.99 -8.91
N ILE A 58 -16.58 4.14 -8.64
CA ILE A 58 -16.37 3.48 -7.34
C ILE A 58 -15.14 3.98 -6.58
N SER A 59 -14.29 4.80 -7.21
CA SER A 59 -13.09 5.35 -6.60
C SER A 59 -12.99 6.85 -6.87
N ARG A 60 -12.47 7.60 -5.90
CA ARG A 60 -12.18 9.04 -6.03
C ARG A 60 -10.89 9.31 -6.83
N ARG A 61 -10.16 8.25 -7.16
CA ARG A 61 -8.88 8.28 -7.83
C ARG A 61 -9.00 8.56 -9.33
N ILE A 62 -8.05 9.31 -9.86
CA ILE A 62 -7.84 9.49 -11.30
C ILE A 62 -6.61 8.68 -11.70
N ASP A 63 -6.81 7.69 -12.56
CA ASP A 63 -5.75 6.78 -13.01
C ASP A 63 -5.15 7.24 -14.34
N PHE A 64 -3.83 7.15 -14.46
CA PHE A 64 -3.08 7.47 -15.66
C PHE A 64 -2.35 6.22 -16.14
N GLU A 65 -2.90 5.55 -17.14
CA GLU A 65 -2.24 4.42 -17.81
C GLU A 65 -1.36 4.99 -18.92
N THR A 66 -0.04 4.91 -18.76
CA THR A 66 0.91 5.62 -19.61
C THR A 66 1.79 4.65 -20.37
N GLU A 67 1.77 4.76 -21.69
CA GLU A 67 2.63 4.07 -22.64
C GLU A 67 3.58 5.09 -23.27
N VAL A 68 4.88 4.80 -23.27
CA VAL A 68 5.90 5.68 -23.83
C VAL A 68 6.84 4.88 -24.72
N ASP A 69 6.88 5.26 -26.00
CA ASP A 69 7.96 4.87 -26.89
C ASP A 69 9.13 5.82 -26.66
N TRP A 70 10.15 5.33 -25.98
CA TRP A 70 11.27 6.13 -25.50
C TRP A 70 12.53 5.85 -26.31
N ASN A 71 12.98 6.84 -27.07
CA ASN A 71 14.25 6.81 -27.79
C ASN A 71 14.97 8.17 -27.65
N GLU A 72 15.20 8.55 -26.40
CA GLU A 72 15.88 9.79 -26.03
C GLU A 72 17.35 9.59 -25.64
N ASN A 73 18.09 10.69 -25.60
CA ASN A 73 19.49 10.72 -25.21
C ASN A 73 19.73 11.71 -24.07
N ARG A 74 20.08 11.18 -22.88
CA ARG A 74 20.34 11.97 -21.65
C ARG A 74 19.17 12.87 -21.27
N GLN A 75 17.96 12.37 -21.48
CA GLN A 75 16.73 13.04 -21.09
C GLN A 75 16.15 12.41 -19.83
N PHE A 76 15.36 13.20 -19.11
CA PHE A 76 14.65 12.76 -17.92
C PHE A 76 13.19 13.21 -18.03
N LEU A 77 12.30 12.27 -18.34
CA LEU A 77 10.87 12.51 -18.38
C LEU A 77 10.31 12.49 -16.95
N LYS A 78 9.65 13.58 -16.56
CA LYS A 78 8.92 13.71 -15.30
C LYS A 78 7.49 14.17 -15.58
N VAL A 79 6.58 13.85 -14.68
CA VAL A 79 5.25 14.48 -14.62
C VAL A 79 5.21 15.39 -13.39
N GLU A 80 4.61 16.57 -13.55
CA GLU A 80 4.49 17.56 -12.48
C GLU A 80 3.01 17.85 -12.21
N PHE A 81 2.66 17.88 -10.93
CA PHE A 81 1.35 18.33 -10.47
C PHE A 81 1.55 19.47 -9.49
N ALA A 82 1.01 20.63 -9.85
CA ALA A 82 0.97 21.80 -9.00
C ALA A 82 -0.37 21.81 -8.24
N TRP A 83 -0.32 21.53 -6.95
CA TRP A 83 -1.50 21.47 -6.10
C TRP A 83 -1.79 22.84 -5.50
N ASP A 84 -3.04 23.16 -5.22
CA ASP A 84 -3.39 24.32 -4.40
C ASP A 84 -3.45 23.90 -2.92
N ILE A 85 -2.31 23.42 -2.40
CA ILE A 85 -2.16 22.91 -1.02
C ILE A 85 -0.92 23.54 -0.41
N MET A 86 -1.07 24.09 0.80
CA MET A 86 0.02 24.70 1.54
C MET A 86 0.56 23.73 2.59
N ALA A 87 1.69 23.08 2.29
CA ALA A 87 2.38 22.20 3.22
C ALA A 87 3.89 22.46 3.24
N ASP A 88 4.50 22.41 4.42
CA ASP A 88 5.95 22.52 4.60
C ASP A 88 6.68 21.20 4.31
N LYS A 89 5.93 20.08 4.26
CA LYS A 89 6.44 18.72 4.08
C LYS A 89 5.52 17.89 3.20
N VAL A 90 6.11 16.87 2.57
CA VAL A 90 5.42 15.78 1.86
C VAL A 90 5.75 14.48 2.58
N THR A 91 4.75 13.63 2.74
CA THR A 91 4.86 12.31 3.37
C THR A 91 5.04 11.24 2.31
N TYR A 92 6.18 10.56 2.32
CA TYR A 92 6.53 9.51 1.37
C TYR A 92 6.43 8.14 2.03
N GLU A 93 5.94 7.14 1.30
CA GLU A 93 5.98 5.76 1.79
C GLU A 93 7.42 5.23 1.79
N THR A 94 7.79 4.56 2.88
CA THR A 94 8.99 3.74 2.98
C THR A 94 8.61 2.33 3.44
N GLN A 95 9.59 1.45 3.62
CA GLN A 95 9.30 0.09 4.07
C GLN A 95 8.67 0.10 5.48
N TYR A 96 7.45 -0.42 5.59
CA TYR A 96 6.66 -0.51 6.82
C TYR A 96 6.42 0.83 7.56
N GLY A 97 6.34 1.93 6.82
CA GLY A 97 6.06 3.22 7.44
C GLY A 97 6.15 4.37 6.45
N THR A 98 6.31 5.57 6.99
CA THR A 98 6.42 6.78 6.18
C THR A 98 7.53 7.69 6.66
N VAL A 99 8.01 8.54 5.75
CA VAL A 99 9.00 9.56 6.05
C VAL A 99 8.54 10.90 5.50
N GLN A 100 8.63 11.94 6.32
CA GLN A 100 8.33 13.30 5.90
C GLN A 100 9.58 14.01 5.41
N ARG A 101 9.51 14.63 4.23
CA ARG A 101 10.58 15.46 3.68
C ARG A 101 10.05 16.86 3.38
N PRO A 102 10.85 17.91 3.58
CA PRO A 102 10.40 19.28 3.37
C PRO A 102 10.15 19.59 1.91
N THR A 103 9.24 20.54 1.66
CA THR A 103 8.95 21.09 0.31
C THR A 103 9.84 22.27 -0.06
N HIS A 104 10.72 22.72 0.84
CA HIS A 104 11.56 23.91 0.65
C HIS A 104 13.06 23.55 0.67
N TYR A 105 13.90 24.45 0.15
CA TYR A 105 15.36 24.29 0.13
C TYR A 105 16.07 25.28 1.07
N ASN A 106 15.58 25.40 2.30
CA ASN A 106 16.07 26.39 3.28
C ASN A 106 17.47 26.05 3.82
N THR A 107 17.80 24.76 3.95
CA THR A 107 19.11 24.30 4.43
C THR A 107 19.81 23.46 3.38
N SER A 108 21.14 23.32 3.48
CA SER A 108 21.92 22.43 2.60
C SER A 108 21.41 20.97 2.65
N TRP A 109 20.89 20.55 3.80
CA TRP A 109 20.29 19.23 3.99
C TRP A 109 18.97 19.06 3.24
N ASP A 110 18.26 20.15 2.99
CA ASP A 110 16.99 20.14 2.26
C ASP A 110 17.25 20.26 0.77
N SER A 111 18.19 21.12 0.36
CA SER A 111 18.65 21.19 -1.04
C SER A 111 19.20 19.85 -1.54
N ALA A 112 19.82 19.05 -0.66
CA ALA A 112 20.29 17.70 -0.99
C ALA A 112 19.14 16.70 -1.25
N LYS A 113 17.90 16.99 -0.82
CA LYS A 113 16.71 16.15 -1.00
C LYS A 113 15.85 16.64 -2.17
N PHE A 114 16.48 17.11 -3.24
CA PHE A 114 15.78 17.57 -4.44
C PHE A 114 15.06 16.42 -5.16
N GLU A 115 15.52 15.17 -4.97
CA GLU A 115 14.88 13.94 -5.42
C GLU A 115 14.98 12.90 -4.31
N VAL A 116 13.87 12.25 -3.99
CA VAL A 116 13.73 11.33 -2.85
C VAL A 116 13.08 10.03 -3.30
N ALA A 117 13.46 8.95 -2.62
CA ALA A 117 12.84 7.66 -2.83
C ALA A 117 11.48 7.61 -2.12
N GLY A 118 10.45 7.16 -2.82
CA GLY A 118 9.14 6.80 -2.28
C GLY A 118 8.68 5.49 -2.89
N HIS A 119 7.98 4.66 -2.13
CA HIS A 119 7.55 3.34 -2.62
C HIS A 119 6.28 3.45 -3.47
N LYS A 120 5.08 3.39 -2.89
CA LYS A 120 3.81 3.40 -3.63
C LYS A 120 3.17 4.77 -3.72
N PHE A 121 3.48 5.69 -2.80
CA PHE A 121 2.83 6.99 -2.75
C PHE A 121 3.72 8.11 -2.20
N ALA A 122 3.35 9.34 -2.58
CA ALA A 122 3.75 10.58 -1.93
C ALA A 122 2.50 11.42 -1.65
N ASP A 123 2.33 11.88 -0.42
CA ASP A 123 1.17 12.64 0.03
C ASP A 123 1.55 14.07 0.41
N ILE A 124 0.84 15.04 -0.15
CA ILE A 124 0.85 16.42 0.31
C ILE A 124 -0.52 16.75 0.91
N SER A 125 -0.53 17.14 2.17
CA SER A 125 -1.78 17.42 2.89
C SER A 125 -1.64 18.63 3.80
N GLU A 126 -2.74 19.35 3.93
CA GLU A 126 -2.93 20.46 4.86
C GLU A 126 -4.06 20.11 5.83
N TYR A 127 -4.53 21.08 6.62
CA TYR A 127 -5.66 20.84 7.51
C TYR A 127 -6.96 20.66 6.72
N GLY A 128 -7.48 19.43 6.71
CA GLY A 128 -8.79 19.11 6.16
C GLY A 128 -8.80 18.58 4.73
N TYR A 129 -7.67 18.65 4.01
CA TYR A 129 -7.58 18.14 2.65
C TYR A 129 -6.16 17.69 2.29
N GLY A 130 -6.07 16.69 1.42
CA GLY A 130 -4.79 16.24 0.89
C GLY A 130 -4.93 15.56 -0.46
N VAL A 131 -3.80 15.44 -1.15
CA VAL A 131 -3.69 14.73 -2.42
C VAL A 131 -2.47 13.82 -2.38
N ALA A 132 -2.72 12.54 -2.64
CA ALA A 132 -1.68 11.54 -2.78
C ALA A 132 -1.41 11.23 -4.26
N LEU A 133 -0.13 11.17 -4.62
CA LEU A 133 0.36 10.71 -5.91
C LEU A 133 0.84 9.26 -5.78
N LEU A 134 0.01 8.33 -6.26
CA LEU A 134 0.27 6.89 -6.23
C LEU A 134 1.05 6.46 -7.47
N ASN A 135 1.87 5.43 -7.36
CA ASN A 135 2.59 4.83 -8.48
C ASN A 135 2.67 3.29 -8.35
N ASP A 136 2.99 2.62 -9.46
CA ASP A 136 3.19 1.17 -9.52
C ASP A 136 4.67 0.72 -9.58
N CYS A 137 5.53 1.49 -10.25
CA CYS A 137 6.91 1.11 -10.50
C CYS A 137 7.90 2.28 -10.50
N LYS A 138 7.49 3.47 -10.05
CA LYS A 138 8.27 4.71 -10.12
C LYS A 138 8.67 5.16 -8.73
N TYR A 139 9.94 4.98 -8.38
CA TYR A 139 10.43 5.22 -7.02
C TYR A 139 11.00 6.62 -6.79
N GLY A 140 11.19 7.42 -7.85
CA GLY A 140 11.76 8.75 -7.75
C GLY A 140 10.68 9.83 -7.66
N TYR A 141 10.68 10.57 -6.56
CA TYR A 141 9.79 11.71 -6.35
C TYR A 141 10.59 12.98 -6.09
N ALA A 142 10.02 14.12 -6.41
CA ALA A 142 10.54 15.42 -5.98
C ALA A 142 9.38 16.31 -5.56
N ALA A 143 9.57 17.12 -4.54
CA ALA A 143 8.61 18.16 -4.17
C ALA A 143 9.32 19.49 -3.99
N HIS A 144 8.71 20.54 -4.50
CA HIS A 144 9.14 21.92 -4.25
C HIS A 144 7.94 22.83 -4.15
N ASN A 145 7.78 23.49 -3.00
CA ASN A 145 6.58 24.22 -2.61
C ASN A 145 5.33 23.32 -2.74
N ASN A 146 4.40 23.71 -3.59
CA ASN A 146 3.16 23.01 -3.88
C ASN A 146 3.24 22.06 -5.09
N VAL A 147 4.40 21.97 -5.73
CA VAL A 147 4.60 21.11 -6.91
C VAL A 147 5.19 19.78 -6.49
N VAL A 148 4.45 18.70 -6.74
CA VAL A 148 4.92 17.33 -6.57
C VAL A 148 5.20 16.74 -7.95
N ARG A 149 6.38 16.17 -8.12
CA ARG A 149 6.88 15.56 -9.35
C ARG A 149 7.11 14.08 -9.16
N LEU A 150 6.78 13.30 -10.18
CA LEU A 150 7.14 11.89 -10.28
C LEU A 150 8.11 11.70 -11.45
N SER A 151 9.25 11.10 -11.14
CA SER A 151 10.27 10.73 -12.12
C SER A 151 9.83 9.49 -12.90
N LEU A 152 9.61 9.64 -14.21
CA LEU A 152 9.05 8.57 -15.05
C LEU A 152 10.16 7.73 -15.69
N ILE A 153 10.91 8.31 -16.64
CA ILE A 153 11.91 7.56 -17.43
C ILE A 153 13.16 8.41 -17.57
N ARG A 154 14.33 7.79 -17.47
CA ARG A 154 15.61 8.45 -17.67
C ARG A 154 16.42 7.69 -18.72
N SER A 155 17.14 8.38 -19.59
CA SER A 155 18.02 7.77 -20.60
C SER A 155 19.50 8.07 -20.37
N PRO A 156 20.14 7.53 -19.31
CA PRO A 156 21.58 7.62 -19.18
C PRO A 156 22.26 6.85 -20.33
N LYS A 157 23.52 7.20 -20.64
CA LYS A 157 24.30 6.59 -21.73
C LYS A 157 25.59 5.89 -21.27
N ALA A 158 25.78 5.78 -19.97
CA ALA A 158 26.89 5.04 -19.37
C ALA A 158 26.40 4.46 -18.03
N PRO A 159 26.64 3.16 -17.74
CA PRO A 159 27.51 2.25 -18.48
C PRO A 159 26.85 1.63 -19.72
N ASP A 160 25.52 1.63 -19.77
CA ASP A 160 24.74 1.12 -20.91
C ASP A 160 24.34 2.27 -21.85
N SER A 161 24.66 2.11 -23.14
CA SER A 161 24.32 3.05 -24.20
C SER A 161 22.83 3.06 -24.59
N ASN A 162 22.12 1.96 -24.32
CA ASN A 162 20.73 1.75 -24.69
C ASN A 162 19.79 1.65 -23.48
N CYS A 163 20.26 2.12 -22.31
CA CYS A 163 19.49 2.11 -21.08
C CYS A 163 18.11 2.76 -21.28
N ASP A 164 17.08 2.01 -20.93
CA ASP A 164 15.66 2.35 -21.03
C ASP A 164 15.18 2.77 -22.44
N ILE A 165 15.91 2.49 -23.52
CA ILE A 165 15.38 2.67 -24.88
C ILE A 165 14.36 1.56 -25.16
N GLY A 166 13.16 1.94 -25.61
CA GLY A 166 12.12 1.01 -26.01
C GLY A 166 10.73 1.43 -25.57
N HIS A 167 9.83 0.46 -25.50
CA HIS A 167 8.45 0.67 -25.10
C HIS A 167 8.27 0.46 -23.60
N HIS A 168 7.70 1.43 -22.91
CA HIS A 168 7.44 1.40 -21.47
C HIS A 168 5.95 1.53 -21.18
N VAL A 169 5.47 0.72 -20.24
CA VAL A 169 4.10 0.79 -19.73
C VAL A 169 4.17 0.95 -18.22
N PHE A 170 3.48 1.94 -17.69
CA PHE A 170 3.40 2.17 -16.25
C PHE A 170 2.14 2.95 -15.89
N LYS A 171 1.77 2.88 -14.61
CA LYS A 171 0.61 3.55 -14.09
C LYS A 171 0.97 4.43 -12.90
N TYR A 172 0.33 5.58 -12.84
CA TYR A 172 0.30 6.40 -11.64
C TYR A 172 -1.09 6.99 -11.49
N ALA A 173 -1.38 7.50 -10.32
CA ALA A 173 -2.71 7.97 -10.02
C ALA A 173 -2.72 9.13 -9.04
N ILE A 174 -3.73 9.99 -9.18
CA ILE A 174 -4.00 11.08 -8.26
C ILE A 174 -5.15 10.65 -7.38
N TYR A 175 -4.93 10.67 -6.07
CA TYR A 175 -5.93 10.32 -5.08
C TYR A 175 -6.18 11.48 -4.12
N PRO A 176 -7.25 12.28 -4.34
CA PRO A 176 -7.67 13.28 -3.38
C PRO A 176 -8.36 12.61 -2.17
N HIS A 177 -8.03 13.05 -0.97
CA HIS A 177 -8.60 12.54 0.27
C HIS A 177 -8.99 13.65 1.24
N GLU A 178 -9.85 13.30 2.20
CA GLU A 178 -10.32 14.21 3.23
C GLU A 178 -9.40 14.13 4.46
N GLY A 179 -9.08 15.29 5.04
CA GLY A 179 -8.22 15.37 6.22
C GLY A 179 -6.73 15.40 5.89
N HIS A 180 -5.92 15.26 6.94
CA HIS A 180 -4.47 15.15 6.82
C HIS A 180 -4.07 13.69 6.57
N PHE A 181 -2.85 13.42 6.06
CA PHE A 181 -2.33 12.07 5.80
C PHE A 181 -2.67 11.04 6.89
N ILE A 182 -2.47 11.39 8.17
CA ILE A 182 -2.68 10.51 9.33
C ILE A 182 -4.14 10.09 9.56
N GLN A 183 -5.10 10.79 8.95
CA GLN A 183 -6.54 10.49 9.00
C GLN A 183 -7.05 9.86 7.71
N SER A 184 -6.19 9.78 6.70
CA SER A 184 -6.52 9.31 5.36
C SER A 184 -6.48 7.78 5.26
N ASP A 185 -6.97 7.25 4.15
CA ASP A 185 -6.83 5.86 3.73
C ASP A 185 -5.79 5.67 2.61
N VAL A 186 -4.89 6.65 2.41
CA VAL A 186 -3.87 6.67 1.35
C VAL A 186 -3.03 5.39 1.34
N VAL A 187 -2.64 4.87 2.51
CA VAL A 187 -1.86 3.62 2.58
C VAL A 187 -2.64 2.46 1.96
N ARG A 188 -3.92 2.34 2.30
CA ARG A 188 -4.81 1.29 1.76
C ARG A 188 -4.98 1.45 0.26
N GLU A 189 -5.22 2.68 -0.21
CA GLU A 189 -5.35 2.95 -1.64
C GLU A 189 -4.06 2.70 -2.42
N GLY A 190 -2.90 2.94 -1.81
CA GLY A 190 -1.60 2.57 -2.36
C GLY A 190 -1.46 1.06 -2.59
N TYR A 191 -1.93 0.21 -1.67
CA TYR A 191 -1.98 -1.24 -1.88
C TYR A 191 -3.04 -1.62 -2.92
N ASN A 192 -4.26 -1.05 -2.85
CA ASN A 192 -5.34 -1.33 -3.81
C ASN A 192 -4.96 -0.95 -5.25
N PHE A 193 -4.14 0.08 -5.44
CA PHE A 193 -3.60 0.44 -6.74
C PHE A 193 -2.62 -0.61 -7.30
N ASN A 194 -1.79 -1.16 -6.43
CA ASN A 194 -0.71 -2.06 -6.78
C ASN A 194 -1.12 -3.54 -6.86
N VAL A 195 -2.24 -3.92 -6.23
CA VAL A 195 -2.73 -5.30 -6.18
C VAL A 195 -3.98 -5.42 -7.06
N PRO A 196 -3.89 -6.07 -8.24
CA PRO A 196 -5.05 -6.22 -9.11
C PRO A 196 -6.08 -7.17 -8.51
N LEU A 197 -7.36 -6.91 -8.79
CA LEU A 197 -8.44 -7.84 -8.46
C LEU A 197 -8.28 -9.13 -9.27
N LEU A 198 -8.09 -10.25 -8.58
CA LEU A 198 -7.98 -11.57 -9.21
C LEU A 198 -9.35 -12.26 -9.24
N SER A 199 -9.82 -12.62 -10.43
CA SER A 199 -11.05 -13.40 -10.61
C SER A 199 -10.71 -14.82 -11.10
N LYS A 200 -11.36 -15.84 -10.53
CA LYS A 200 -11.21 -17.23 -10.95
C LYS A 200 -12.58 -17.86 -11.19
N VAL A 201 -12.79 -18.39 -12.40
CA VAL A 201 -14.00 -19.14 -12.74
C VAL A 201 -13.90 -20.56 -12.17
N ILE A 202 -14.97 -21.03 -11.53
CA ILE A 202 -15.06 -22.37 -10.96
C ILE A 202 -16.28 -23.13 -11.50
N PRO A 203 -16.23 -24.48 -11.57
CA PRO A 203 -17.40 -25.28 -11.92
C PRO A 203 -18.51 -25.14 -10.88
N GLN A 204 -19.77 -25.16 -11.32
CA GLN A 204 -20.95 -25.02 -10.44
C GLN A 204 -20.98 -26.07 -9.31
N SER A 205 -20.48 -27.29 -9.56
CA SER A 205 -20.36 -28.35 -8.55
C SER A 205 -19.46 -27.99 -7.36
N LYS A 206 -18.56 -27.01 -7.52
CA LYS A 206 -17.65 -26.52 -6.47
C LYS A 206 -18.15 -25.25 -5.77
N THR A 207 -19.35 -24.76 -6.09
CA THR A 207 -19.91 -23.52 -5.50
C THR A 207 -20.08 -23.64 -3.98
N ALA A 208 -20.41 -24.82 -3.46
CA ALA A 208 -20.50 -25.04 -2.01
C ALA A 208 -19.18 -24.79 -1.25
N ASN A 209 -18.02 -24.91 -1.93
CA ASN A 209 -16.71 -24.61 -1.35
C ASN A 209 -16.40 -23.11 -1.31
N VAL A 210 -17.22 -22.25 -1.93
CA VAL A 210 -17.02 -20.79 -1.91
C VAL A 210 -17.23 -20.21 -0.52
N ALA A 211 -18.11 -20.80 0.30
CA ALA A 211 -18.27 -20.40 1.70
C ALA A 211 -16.96 -20.60 2.51
N LYS A 212 -16.12 -21.57 2.13
CA LYS A 212 -14.76 -21.76 2.70
C LYS A 212 -13.73 -20.77 2.15
N ALA A 213 -14.08 -20.00 1.11
CA ALA A 213 -13.23 -18.97 0.50
C ALA A 213 -13.47 -17.57 1.10
N LEU A 214 -14.31 -17.46 2.14
CA LEU A 214 -14.40 -16.24 2.94
C LEU A 214 -13.05 -15.91 3.60
N PRO A 215 -12.76 -14.62 3.87
CA PRO A 215 -11.49 -14.23 4.47
C PRO A 215 -11.33 -14.89 5.85
N GLN A 216 -10.35 -15.80 5.92
CA GLN A 216 -10.08 -16.61 7.11
C GLN A 216 -9.43 -15.79 8.22
N PHE A 217 -8.71 -14.73 7.85
CA PHE A 217 -8.09 -13.78 8.76
C PHE A 217 -8.62 -12.40 8.47
N ARG A 218 -9.00 -11.67 9.53
CA ARG A 218 -9.45 -10.29 9.46
C ARG A 218 -8.80 -9.49 10.57
N LEU A 219 -8.46 -8.24 10.27
CA LEU A 219 -7.99 -7.28 11.25
C LEU A 219 -9.09 -6.24 11.47
N GLU A 220 -9.47 -6.05 12.72
CA GLU A 220 -10.53 -5.12 13.13
C GLU A 220 -10.00 -4.11 14.16
N ASP A 221 -10.75 -3.03 14.36
CA ASP A 221 -10.51 -1.96 15.35
C ASP A 221 -9.19 -1.15 15.23
N ALA A 222 -8.40 -1.38 14.17
CA ALA A 222 -7.14 -0.68 13.93
C ALA A 222 -6.93 -0.35 12.44
N PRO A 223 -7.53 0.73 11.91
CA PRO A 223 -7.39 1.11 10.51
C PRO A 223 -5.96 1.53 10.13
N ASN A 224 -5.14 1.88 11.12
CA ASN A 224 -3.74 2.26 10.95
C ASN A 224 -2.76 1.07 10.95
N VAL A 225 -3.24 -0.15 11.22
CA VAL A 225 -2.44 -1.37 11.16
C VAL A 225 -2.75 -2.11 9.86
N VAL A 226 -1.70 -2.46 9.12
CA VAL A 226 -1.78 -3.14 7.84
C VAL A 226 -1.32 -4.58 7.98
N LEU A 227 -2.13 -5.52 7.50
CA LEU A 227 -1.71 -6.90 7.28
C LEU A 227 -0.99 -6.97 5.94
N ASP A 228 0.33 -7.09 5.99
CA ASP A 228 1.19 -7.01 4.81
C ASP A 228 1.50 -8.38 4.22
N THR A 229 1.94 -9.32 5.06
CA THR A 229 2.41 -10.63 4.60
C THR A 229 1.65 -11.75 5.30
N MET A 230 1.24 -12.74 4.52
CA MET A 230 0.79 -14.04 5.01
C MET A 230 1.52 -15.14 4.24
N LYS A 231 2.27 -15.99 4.94
CA LYS A 231 3.01 -17.11 4.34
C LYS A 231 2.92 -18.34 5.24
N ARG A 232 3.34 -19.50 4.73
CA ARG A 232 3.67 -20.65 5.59
C ARG A 232 5.03 -20.40 6.25
N ALA A 233 5.20 -20.91 7.47
CA ALA A 233 6.50 -20.96 8.12
C ALA A 233 7.48 -21.81 7.29
N GLU A 234 8.77 -21.52 7.43
CA GLU A 234 9.81 -22.22 6.65
C GLU A 234 9.98 -23.67 7.12
N ASP A 235 10.00 -23.88 8.43
CA ASP A 235 10.31 -25.18 9.05
C ASP A 235 9.07 -25.95 9.55
N SER A 236 7.87 -25.40 9.40
CA SER A 236 6.65 -25.96 9.99
C SER A 236 5.40 -25.66 9.16
N PRO A 237 4.28 -26.40 9.36
CA PRO A 237 3.02 -26.11 8.68
C PRO A 237 2.29 -24.88 9.23
N ASP A 238 2.89 -24.15 10.17
CA ASP A 238 2.34 -22.95 10.78
C ASP A 238 2.21 -21.80 9.78
N ILE A 239 1.36 -20.83 10.11
CA ILE A 239 1.14 -19.64 9.29
C ILE A 239 1.86 -18.46 9.93
N ILE A 240 2.66 -17.75 9.13
CA ILE A 240 3.28 -16.49 9.51
C ILE A 240 2.42 -15.35 8.99
N ILE A 241 2.02 -14.44 9.89
CA ILE A 241 1.35 -13.19 9.57
C ILE A 241 2.23 -12.03 10.01
N ARG A 242 2.50 -11.08 9.11
CA ARG A 242 3.20 -9.85 9.43
C ARG A 242 2.27 -8.66 9.34
N LEU A 243 2.21 -7.91 10.43
CA LEU A 243 1.46 -6.68 10.58
C LEU A 243 2.44 -5.53 10.80
N TYR A 244 2.06 -4.32 10.40
CA TYR A 244 2.79 -3.12 10.79
C TYR A 244 1.86 -1.94 10.99
N GLU A 245 2.28 -0.98 11.81
CA GLU A 245 1.57 0.28 11.97
C GLU A 245 2.10 1.33 10.97
N ALA A 246 1.21 1.94 10.19
CA ALA A 246 1.59 2.71 9.01
C ALA A 246 1.69 4.22 9.23
N TYR A 247 1.09 4.77 10.29
CA TYR A 247 0.86 6.21 10.45
C TYR A 247 1.63 6.85 11.63
N GLY A 248 2.37 6.05 12.42
CA GLY A 248 3.15 6.51 13.58
C GLY A 248 2.34 6.59 14.88
N GLY A 249 1.23 5.87 15.00
CA GLY A 249 0.35 5.85 16.17
C GLY A 249 0.43 4.57 17.00
N HIS A 250 -0.12 4.59 18.21
CA HIS A 250 -0.42 3.37 18.95
C HIS A 250 -1.76 2.79 18.48
N ALA A 251 -1.83 1.48 18.30
CA ALA A 251 -3.04 0.77 17.93
C ALA A 251 -3.27 -0.45 18.81
N ARG A 252 -4.55 -0.78 19.00
CA ARG A 252 -4.98 -2.07 19.54
C ARG A 252 -5.79 -2.78 18.47
N ALA A 253 -5.13 -3.64 17.72
CA ALA A 253 -5.74 -4.38 16.61
C ALA A 253 -6.36 -5.68 17.09
N ARG A 254 -7.52 -6.04 16.54
CA ARG A 254 -8.19 -7.32 16.83
C ARG A 254 -8.03 -8.26 15.64
N LEU A 255 -7.22 -9.30 15.80
CA LEU A 255 -7.02 -10.34 14.79
C LEU A 255 -8.09 -11.43 14.95
N VAL A 256 -9.00 -11.53 13.99
CA VAL A 256 -10.06 -12.55 13.95
C VAL A 256 -9.64 -13.66 13.00
N CYS A 257 -9.69 -14.90 13.47
CA CYS A 257 -9.40 -16.10 12.69
C CYS A 257 -10.64 -16.99 12.67
N SER A 258 -11.10 -17.40 11.48
CA SER A 258 -12.23 -18.34 11.34
C SER A 258 -11.81 -19.80 11.39
N LEU A 259 -10.52 -20.08 11.52
CA LEU A 259 -9.96 -21.43 11.63
C LEU A 259 -9.65 -21.74 13.10
N PRO A 260 -9.74 -23.01 13.52
CA PRO A 260 -9.32 -23.40 14.87
C PRO A 260 -7.84 -23.08 15.03
N MET A 261 -7.52 -22.27 16.04
CA MET A 261 -6.16 -21.84 16.33
C MET A 261 -5.71 -22.48 17.64
N LYS A 262 -4.64 -23.29 17.57
CA LYS A 262 -4.05 -23.97 18.74
C LYS A 262 -3.20 -23.02 19.56
N ALA A 263 -2.35 -22.24 18.88
CA ALA A 263 -1.43 -21.33 19.53
C ALA A 263 -1.08 -20.16 18.61
N ILE A 264 -0.70 -19.04 19.24
CA ILE A 264 -0.21 -17.84 18.56
C ILE A 264 0.99 -17.30 19.34
N TYR A 265 2.09 -17.10 18.63
CA TYR A 265 3.32 -16.55 19.17
C TYR A 265 3.72 -15.30 18.40
N ARG A 266 4.22 -14.30 19.11
CA ARG A 266 5.06 -13.26 18.51
C ARG A 266 6.42 -13.87 18.21
N CYS A 267 6.89 -13.66 17.00
CA CYS A 267 8.20 -14.10 16.56
C CYS A 267 9.01 -12.93 15.98
N ASN A 268 10.33 -13.14 15.90
CA ASN A 268 11.21 -12.21 15.20
C ASN A 268 11.03 -12.34 13.66
N ILE A 269 11.80 -11.57 12.88
CA ILE A 269 11.70 -11.61 11.42
C ILE A 269 12.16 -12.96 10.81
N LEU A 270 12.91 -13.75 11.57
CA LEU A 270 13.40 -15.09 11.22
C LEU A 270 12.46 -16.20 11.72
N GLU A 271 11.28 -15.86 12.23
CA GLU A 271 10.26 -16.80 12.68
C GLU A 271 10.56 -17.51 14.02
N ASP A 272 11.61 -17.08 14.75
CA ASP A 272 11.90 -17.60 16.09
C ASP A 272 10.86 -17.09 17.09
N GLU A 273 10.26 -18.03 17.84
CA GLU A 273 9.24 -17.74 18.84
C GLU A 273 9.82 -16.96 20.04
N MET A 274 9.14 -15.88 20.43
CA MET A 274 9.58 -15.02 21.53
C MET A 274 8.56 -15.00 22.68
N GLU A 275 7.31 -14.61 22.37
CA GLU A 275 6.27 -14.37 23.38
C GLU A 275 4.96 -15.02 22.94
N ALA A 276 4.35 -15.83 23.81
CA ALA A 276 3.01 -16.36 23.57
C ALA A 276 1.97 -15.24 23.70
N VAL A 277 1.12 -15.05 22.68
CA VAL A 277 0.06 -14.05 22.73
C VAL A 277 -1.12 -14.65 23.50
N THR A 278 -1.44 -14.07 24.64
CA THR A 278 -2.54 -14.56 25.48
C THR A 278 -3.88 -14.30 24.78
N THR A 279 -4.66 -15.35 24.53
CA THR A 279 -6.07 -15.19 24.14
C THR A 279 -6.84 -14.75 25.38
N SER A 280 -7.14 -13.46 25.50
CA SER A 280 -7.87 -12.94 26.66
C SER A 280 -9.29 -13.50 26.65
N VAL A 281 -9.52 -14.56 27.42
CA VAL A 281 -10.86 -15.00 27.81
C VAL A 281 -11.34 -13.97 28.82
N VAL A 282 -12.34 -13.16 28.48
CA VAL A 282 -13.11 -12.47 29.52
C VAL A 282 -13.94 -13.57 30.18
N SER A 283 -13.37 -14.25 31.16
CA SER A 283 -14.15 -15.12 32.02
C SER A 283 -15.10 -14.21 32.81
N ALA A 284 -16.35 -14.17 32.39
CA ALA A 284 -17.44 -13.82 33.28
C ALA A 284 -17.55 -14.93 34.32
N ALA A 285 -16.56 -15.02 35.22
CA ALA A 285 -16.63 -15.80 36.44
C ALA A 285 -17.56 -15.06 37.40
N GLY A 286 -18.85 -15.04 37.06
CA GLY A 286 -19.89 -14.93 38.05
C GLY A 286 -19.84 -16.22 38.86
N ASP A 287 -19.46 -16.07 40.12
CA ASP A 287 -19.41 -17.10 41.16
C ASP A 287 -20.69 -17.97 41.10
N ARG A 288 -20.61 -19.10 40.41
CA ARG A 288 -21.66 -20.12 40.41
C ARG A 288 -21.05 -21.36 41.05
N THR A 289 -21.26 -21.46 42.36
CA THR A 289 -21.16 -22.71 43.12
C THR A 289 -22.00 -23.78 42.44
N PHE A 290 -21.37 -24.67 41.68
CA PHE A 290 -22.04 -25.86 41.16
C PHE A 290 -22.08 -26.91 42.27
N SER A 291 -23.28 -27.18 42.78
CA SER A 291 -23.55 -28.36 43.59
C SER A 291 -23.28 -29.61 42.77
N THR A 292 -22.38 -30.45 43.27
CA THR A 292 -22.07 -31.79 42.80
C THR A 292 -23.33 -32.65 42.82
N ASN A 293 -24.00 -32.81 41.67
CA ASN A 293 -24.84 -33.95 41.30
C ASN A 293 -25.49 -33.70 39.92
N LEU A 294 -24.72 -33.81 38.83
CA LEU A 294 -25.29 -34.04 37.51
C LEU A 294 -24.29 -34.85 36.69
N ARG A 295 -24.71 -36.04 36.22
CA ARG A 295 -23.99 -36.75 35.15
C ARG A 295 -24.25 -35.96 33.87
N VAL A 296 -23.31 -35.09 33.52
CA VAL A 296 -23.28 -34.46 32.19
C VAL A 296 -22.94 -35.59 31.21
N LEU A 297 -23.77 -35.77 30.18
CA LEU A 297 -23.50 -36.74 29.11
C LEU A 297 -22.29 -36.24 28.31
N ASP A 298 -21.45 -37.16 27.82
CA ASP A 298 -20.25 -36.78 27.05
C ASP A 298 -20.59 -35.88 25.83
N ASP A 299 -21.78 -36.05 25.25
CA ASP A 299 -22.29 -35.22 24.15
C ASP A 299 -22.53 -33.75 24.54
N ASP A 300 -23.05 -33.49 25.76
CA ASP A 300 -23.28 -32.12 26.26
C ASP A 300 -21.95 -31.39 26.52
N ILE A 301 -20.90 -32.13 26.91
CA ILE A 301 -19.53 -31.59 27.09
C ILE A 301 -18.95 -31.22 25.73
N VAL A 302 -19.16 -32.04 24.70
CA VAL A 302 -18.68 -31.79 23.33
C VAL A 302 -19.38 -30.57 22.72
N GLU A 303 -20.71 -30.46 22.87
CA GLU A 303 -21.45 -29.27 22.41
C GLU A 303 -20.99 -27.99 23.12
N MET A 304 -20.82 -28.03 24.45
CA MET A 304 -20.28 -26.90 25.21
C MET A 304 -18.86 -26.51 24.79
N GLN A 305 -18.00 -27.49 24.49
CA GLN A 305 -16.64 -27.24 24.00
C GLN A 305 -16.66 -26.59 22.61
N GLN A 306 -17.52 -27.07 21.70
CA GLN A 306 -17.70 -26.49 20.37
C GLN A 306 -18.27 -25.07 20.42
N GLU A 307 -19.25 -24.81 21.29
CA GLU A 307 -19.76 -23.45 21.50
C GLU A 307 -18.70 -22.52 22.10
N ALA A 308 -17.91 -22.99 23.06
CA ALA A 308 -16.82 -22.21 23.65
C ALA A 308 -15.71 -21.92 22.62
N GLU A 309 -15.39 -22.89 21.76
CA GLU A 309 -14.40 -22.74 20.70
C GLU A 309 -14.88 -21.78 19.59
N MET A 310 -16.17 -21.85 19.21
CA MET A 310 -16.79 -20.89 18.31
C MET A 310 -16.83 -19.47 18.90
N ARG A 311 -17.14 -19.32 20.20
CA ARG A 311 -17.07 -18.02 20.89
C ARG A 311 -15.65 -17.48 20.92
N ARG A 312 -14.65 -18.33 21.15
CA ARG A 312 -13.22 -17.96 21.16
C ARG A 312 -12.74 -17.51 19.78
N GLN A 313 -13.19 -18.18 18.72
CA GLN A 313 -12.92 -17.76 17.33
C GLN A 313 -13.60 -16.42 16.99
N ALA A 314 -14.79 -16.16 17.54
CA ALA A 314 -15.51 -14.90 17.35
C ALA A 314 -14.87 -13.72 18.12
N GLU A 315 -14.33 -13.96 19.31
CA GLU A 315 -13.70 -12.93 20.16
C GLU A 315 -12.37 -12.40 19.58
N GLY A 316 -11.61 -13.24 18.88
CA GLY A 316 -10.35 -12.85 18.25
C GLY A 316 -9.22 -12.56 19.25
N VAL A 317 -8.05 -12.17 18.74
CA VAL A 317 -6.84 -11.89 19.53
C VAL A 317 -6.54 -10.39 19.49
N TYR A 318 -6.39 -9.77 20.65
CA TYR A 318 -5.98 -8.37 20.73
C TYR A 318 -4.45 -8.24 20.70
N LEU A 319 -3.97 -7.36 19.82
CA LEU A 319 -2.56 -7.07 19.62
C LEU A 319 -2.35 -5.58 19.84
N ASN A 320 -1.49 -5.23 20.80
CA ASN A 320 -1.02 -3.86 20.95
C ASN A 320 0.17 -3.66 20.01
N VAL A 321 0.05 -2.67 19.13
CA VAL A 321 1.06 -2.28 18.13
C VAL A 321 1.45 -0.83 18.41
N GLY A 322 2.75 -0.59 18.56
CA GLY A 322 3.30 0.75 18.75
C GLY A 322 3.51 1.51 17.42
N PRO A 323 3.88 2.80 17.51
CA PRO A 323 4.21 3.63 16.36
C PRO A 323 5.24 2.98 15.45
N PHE A 324 4.91 2.83 14.16
CA PHE A 324 5.77 2.19 13.15
C PHE A 324 6.31 0.79 13.54
N GLN A 325 5.63 0.10 14.46
CA GLN A 325 6.06 -1.21 14.91
C GLN A 325 5.66 -2.26 13.88
N VAL A 326 6.63 -3.11 13.50
CA VAL A 326 6.39 -4.34 12.74
C VAL A 326 6.22 -5.49 13.73
N VAL A 327 5.13 -6.24 13.60
CA VAL A 327 4.81 -7.41 14.43
C VAL A 327 4.71 -8.62 13.52
N THR A 328 5.47 -9.67 13.82
CA THR A 328 5.35 -10.96 13.13
C THR A 328 4.74 -11.97 14.10
N LEU A 329 3.74 -12.71 13.62
CA LEU A 329 2.99 -13.69 14.37
C LEU A 329 3.14 -15.05 13.71
N LYS A 330 3.41 -16.07 14.50
CA LYS A 330 3.38 -17.48 14.09
C LYS A 330 2.14 -18.13 14.70
N ILE A 331 1.28 -18.64 13.83
CA ILE A 331 -0.04 -19.19 14.16
C ILE A 331 -0.07 -20.66 13.82
N SER A 332 -0.29 -21.49 14.84
CA SER A 332 -0.51 -22.92 14.68
C SER A 332 -2.01 -23.21 14.59
N LEU A 333 -2.43 -23.79 13.47
CA LEU A 333 -3.78 -24.30 13.23
C LEU A 333 -3.91 -25.76 13.70
#